data_AF-A0A1D8P5R3-F1
#
_entry.id   AF-A0A1D8P5R3-F1
#
_cell.length_a   1.000
_cell.length_b   1.000
_cell.length_c   1.000
_cell.angle_alpha   90.00
_cell.angle_beta   90.00
_cell.angle_gamma   90.00
#
_symmetry.space_group_name_H-M   'P 1'
#
loop_
_entity.id
_entity.type
_entity.pdbx_description
1 polymer ?
#
loop_
_entity_poly.entity_id
_entity_poly.type
_entity_poly.pdbx_seq_one_letter_code
_entity_poly.pdbx_strand_id
1 'polypeptide(L)'
;MEKVILILVLSISGALFAQSDYEKGMNQAFELWGTNPAEASNLFERIAHAEKDNWIPFYYAAQVNILNGFTIKDKAVLTAQLEKAQTLLDQASAISSDNPEIMVMQALLHIVWVAYDGETYGMLLSGKVIALYEKALQLAPDNPRVVFGKAEWDMGGAKFFGNDTAPFCKEIEKSIELFAKFEPKAPFYPIWGKERAEQVLATCK
;
A
#
# COMPACT_ATOMS: atom_id res chain seq x y z
N MET A 1 43.07 31.42 50.52
CA MET A 1 43.32 31.54 49.07
C MET A 1 42.59 30.40 48.40
N GLU A 2 41.50 30.75 47.75
CA GLU A 2 40.41 29.87 47.33
C GLU A 2 40.83 28.99 46.15
N LYS A 3 40.47 27.70 46.21
CA LYS A 3 40.67 26.76 45.11
C LYS A 3 39.49 26.91 44.14
N VAL A 4 39.67 27.65 43.06
CA VAL A 4 38.70 27.71 41.96
C VAL A 4 38.86 26.44 41.13
N ILE A 5 37.95 25.48 41.31
CA ILE A 5 37.81 24.33 40.42
C ILE A 5 36.93 24.79 39.25
N LEU A 6 37.56 25.01 38.09
CA LEU A 6 36.86 25.33 36.85
C LEU A 6 36.31 24.03 36.24
N ILE A 7 35.01 23.75 36.46
CA ILE A 7 34.32 22.65 35.79
C ILE A 7 33.87 23.15 34.41
N LEU A 8 34.56 22.70 33.36
CA LEU A 8 34.15 22.93 31.98
C LEU A 8 33.01 21.94 31.63
N VAL A 9 31.75 22.38 31.71
CA VAL A 9 30.61 21.59 31.23
C VAL A 9 30.58 21.70 29.70
N LEU A 10 30.96 20.62 29.02
CA LEU A 10 30.83 20.49 27.58
C LEU A 10 29.35 20.24 27.24
N SER A 11 28.62 21.30 26.90
CA SER A 11 27.25 21.19 26.38
C SER A 11 27.28 20.58 24.98
N ILE A 12 27.11 19.26 24.88
CA ILE A 12 26.78 18.60 23.62
C ILE A 12 25.33 18.98 23.31
N SER A 13 25.15 20.05 22.52
CA SER A 13 23.87 20.38 21.91
C SER A 13 23.56 19.36 20.82
N GLY A 14 23.07 18.18 21.22
CA GLY A 14 22.40 17.30 20.29
C GLY A 14 21.15 18.05 19.80
N ALA A 15 21.11 18.38 18.51
CA ALA A 15 19.87 18.82 17.88
C ALA A 15 18.91 17.62 17.92
N LEU A 16 18.10 17.56 18.97
CA LEU A 16 16.92 16.71 19.01
C LEU A 16 15.96 17.31 17.98
N PHE A 17 16.00 16.81 16.75
CA PHE A 17 14.95 17.09 15.78
C PHE A 17 13.66 16.52 16.36
N ALA A 18 12.81 17.40 16.88
CA ALA A 18 11.46 17.01 17.27
C ALA A 18 10.76 16.47 16.01
N GLN A 19 10.16 15.30 16.14
CA GLN A 19 9.35 14.71 15.08
C GLN A 19 8.24 15.69 14.69
N SER A 20 8.06 15.92 13.38
CA SER A 20 6.98 16.78 12.89
C SER A 20 5.60 16.24 13.28
N ASP A 21 4.59 17.11 13.36
CA ASP A 21 3.21 16.68 13.63
C ASP A 21 2.72 15.65 12.59
N TYR A 22 3.16 15.80 11.34
CA TYR A 22 2.94 14.83 10.26
C TYR A 22 3.52 13.46 10.62
N GLU A 23 4.83 13.39 10.89
CA GLU A 23 5.50 12.12 11.16
C GLU A 23 4.95 11.43 12.42
N LYS A 24 4.62 12.21 13.45
CA LYS A 24 3.99 11.70 14.67
C LYS A 24 2.60 11.13 14.37
N GLY A 25 1.79 11.87 13.61
CA GLY A 25 0.47 11.42 13.18
C GLY A 25 0.51 10.15 12.34
N MET A 26 1.44 10.08 11.38
CA MET A 26 1.62 8.91 10.52
C MET A 26 2.04 7.69 11.33
N ASN A 27 3.03 7.81 12.22
CA ASN A 27 3.42 6.71 13.11
C ASN A 27 2.25 6.21 13.96
N GLN A 28 1.49 7.13 14.58
CA GLN A 28 0.31 6.78 15.36
C GLN A 28 -0.75 6.06 14.50
N ALA A 29 -0.94 6.48 13.25
CA ALA A 29 -1.87 5.82 12.33
C ALA A 29 -1.43 4.39 11.98
N PHE A 30 -0.13 4.15 11.79
CA PHE A 30 0.41 2.80 11.60
C PHE A 30 0.27 1.91 12.84
N GLU A 31 0.52 2.45 14.03
CA GLU A 31 0.30 1.72 15.29
C GLU A 31 -1.16 1.33 15.46
N LEU A 32 -2.07 2.27 15.20
CA LEU A 32 -3.51 2.00 15.21
C LEU A 32 -3.89 0.96 14.16
N TRP A 33 -3.26 0.91 13.00
CA TRP A 33 -3.66 -0.05 11.97
C TRP A 33 -3.49 -1.50 12.46
N GLY A 34 -2.46 -1.78 13.25
CA GLY A 34 -2.26 -3.11 13.83
C GLY A 34 -3.31 -3.55 14.85
N THR A 35 -4.13 -2.62 15.38
CA THR A 35 -5.03 -2.87 16.52
C THR A 35 -6.48 -2.47 16.26
N ASN A 36 -6.69 -1.33 15.59
CA ASN A 36 -7.96 -0.75 15.21
C ASN A 36 -7.89 -0.12 13.79
N PRO A 37 -8.05 -0.94 12.73
CA PRO A 37 -7.99 -0.46 11.35
C PRO A 37 -8.96 0.69 11.02
N ALA A 38 -10.16 0.70 11.60
CA ALA A 38 -11.14 1.75 11.35
C ALA A 38 -10.63 3.12 11.85
N GLU A 39 -10.05 3.15 13.04
CA GLU A 39 -9.48 4.37 13.61
C GLU A 39 -8.21 4.81 12.86
N ALA A 40 -7.38 3.86 12.43
CA ALA A 40 -6.21 4.12 11.60
C ALA A 40 -6.60 4.82 10.28
N SER A 41 -7.60 4.27 9.56
CA SER A 41 -8.09 4.88 8.32
C SER A 41 -8.57 6.31 8.53
N ASN A 42 -9.35 6.55 9.60
CA ASN A 42 -9.83 7.89 9.92
C ASN A 42 -8.70 8.85 10.30
N LEU A 43 -7.64 8.36 10.98
CA LEU A 43 -6.48 9.19 11.30
C LEU A 43 -5.67 9.53 10.04
N PHE A 44 -5.39 8.55 9.16
CA PHE A 44 -4.74 8.81 7.87
C PHE A 44 -5.51 9.85 7.04
N GLU A 45 -6.84 9.75 6.97
CA GLU A 45 -7.69 10.72 6.26
C GLU A 45 -7.62 12.13 6.86
N ARG A 46 -7.64 12.26 8.20
CA ARG A 46 -7.44 13.56 8.85
C ARG A 46 -6.08 14.17 8.52
N ILE A 47 -5.02 13.36 8.54
CA ILE A 47 -3.68 13.79 8.16
C ILE A 47 -3.66 14.23 6.70
N ALA A 48 -4.30 13.47 5.81
CA ALA A 48 -4.38 13.78 4.39
C ALA A 48 -5.01 15.15 4.10
N HIS A 49 -6.04 15.53 4.87
CA HIS A 49 -6.68 16.84 4.74
C HIS A 49 -5.83 18.00 5.29
N ALA A 50 -4.89 17.73 6.20
CA ALA A 50 -3.92 18.71 6.67
C ALA A 50 -2.73 18.84 5.69
N GLU A 51 -2.27 17.71 5.15
CA GLU A 51 -1.11 17.59 4.24
C GLU A 51 -1.55 17.55 2.77
N LYS A 52 -2.18 18.63 2.30
CA LYS A 52 -2.93 18.66 1.02
C LYS A 52 -2.13 18.32 -0.24
N ASP A 53 -0.81 18.51 -0.22
CA ASP A 53 0.09 18.22 -1.35
C ASP A 53 0.78 16.86 -1.22
N ASN A 54 0.39 16.05 -0.23
CA ASN A 54 0.95 14.75 0.04
C ASN A 54 -0.08 13.64 -0.22
N TRP A 55 0.19 12.83 -1.24
CA TRP A 55 -0.69 11.71 -1.62
C TRP A 55 -0.60 10.51 -0.68
N ILE A 56 0.47 10.39 0.14
CA ILE A 56 0.77 9.21 0.95
C ILE A 56 -0.33 8.93 2.01
N PRO A 57 -0.82 9.92 2.78
CA PRO A 57 -1.88 9.67 3.76
C PRO A 57 -3.20 9.26 3.10
N PHE A 58 -3.57 9.87 1.96
CA PHE A 58 -4.73 9.44 1.16
C PHE A 58 -4.58 7.98 0.71
N TYR A 59 -3.39 7.61 0.22
CA TYR A 59 -3.06 6.25 -0.20
C TYR A 59 -3.25 5.25 0.94
N TYR A 60 -2.74 5.54 2.14
CA TYR A 60 -2.87 4.62 3.27
C TYR A 60 -4.29 4.55 3.83
N ALA A 61 -5.00 5.68 3.87
CA ALA A 61 -6.42 5.68 4.22
C ALA A 61 -7.22 4.77 3.26
N ALA A 62 -6.94 4.85 1.95
CA ALA A 62 -7.56 3.97 0.96
C ALA A 62 -7.15 2.51 1.16
N GLN A 63 -5.86 2.25 1.38
CA GLN A 63 -5.32 0.90 1.55
C GLN A 63 -5.98 0.16 2.71
N VAL A 64 -6.17 0.83 3.86
CA VAL A 64 -6.85 0.22 5.01
C VAL A 64 -8.28 -0.22 4.64
N ASN A 65 -9.04 0.66 3.96
CA ASN A 65 -10.40 0.35 3.52
C ASN A 65 -10.44 -0.78 2.48
N ILE A 66 -9.49 -0.82 1.56
CA ILE A 66 -9.40 -1.87 0.53
C ILE A 66 -9.08 -3.22 1.17
N LEU A 67 -8.04 -3.29 2.01
CA LEU A 67 -7.62 -4.56 2.60
C LEU A 67 -8.67 -5.13 3.56
N ASN A 68 -9.35 -4.28 4.34
CA ASN A 68 -10.47 -4.72 5.18
C ASN A 68 -11.64 -5.25 4.34
N GLY A 69 -11.81 -4.74 3.12
CA GLY A 69 -12.89 -5.12 2.20
C GLY A 69 -12.92 -6.62 1.87
N PHE A 70 -11.76 -7.29 1.83
CA PHE A 70 -11.66 -8.73 1.59
C PHE A 70 -12.38 -9.59 2.65
N THR A 71 -12.68 -9.03 3.83
CA THR A 71 -13.32 -9.76 4.93
C THR A 71 -14.82 -9.46 5.08
N ILE A 72 -15.34 -8.47 4.36
CA ILE A 72 -16.71 -8.00 4.48
C ILE A 72 -17.65 -8.86 3.63
N LYS A 73 -18.71 -9.36 4.25
CA LYS A 73 -19.75 -10.18 3.59
C LYS A 73 -21.01 -9.40 3.23
N ASP A 74 -21.31 -8.35 3.98
CA ASP A 74 -22.46 -7.49 3.70
C ASP A 74 -22.15 -6.56 2.52
N LYS A 75 -22.96 -6.65 1.46
CA LYS A 75 -22.74 -5.88 0.23
C LYS A 75 -22.81 -4.38 0.47
N ALA A 76 -23.77 -3.90 1.27
CA ALA A 76 -23.95 -2.48 1.50
C ALA A 76 -22.77 -1.89 2.28
N VAL A 77 -22.28 -2.63 3.28
CA VAL A 77 -21.07 -2.25 4.03
C VAL A 77 -19.85 -2.25 3.10
N LEU A 78 -19.69 -3.27 2.26
CA LEU A 78 -18.58 -3.33 1.30
C LEU A 78 -18.63 -2.17 0.31
N THR A 79 -19.80 -1.88 -0.27
CA THR A 79 -20.00 -0.75 -1.20
C THR A 79 -19.57 0.55 -0.56
N ALA A 80 -20.10 0.88 0.63
CA ALA A 80 -19.78 2.13 1.31
C ALA A 80 -18.27 2.24 1.61
N GLN A 81 -17.64 1.14 2.01
CA GLN A 81 -16.21 1.12 2.31
C GLN A 81 -15.34 1.31 1.05
N LEU A 82 -15.68 0.64 -0.06
CA LEU A 82 -14.92 0.77 -1.30
C LEU A 82 -15.19 2.08 -2.05
N GLU A 83 -16.38 2.69 -1.92
CA GLU A 83 -16.65 4.04 -2.41
C GLU A 83 -15.80 5.09 -1.66
N LYS A 84 -15.67 4.94 -0.34
CA LYS A 84 -14.75 5.75 0.45
C LYS A 84 -13.31 5.56 -0.02
N ALA A 85 -12.86 4.31 -0.20
CA ALA A 85 -11.51 4.04 -0.71
C ALA A 85 -11.27 4.64 -2.09
N GLN A 86 -12.24 4.55 -3.01
CA GLN A 86 -12.16 5.13 -4.35
C GLN A 86 -11.97 6.65 -4.27
N THR A 87 -12.77 7.34 -3.45
CA THR A 87 -12.66 8.80 -3.27
C THR A 87 -11.27 9.21 -2.79
N LEU A 88 -10.69 8.45 -1.86
CA LEU A 88 -9.34 8.68 -1.35
C LEU A 88 -8.26 8.42 -2.41
N LEU A 89 -8.42 7.38 -3.25
CA LEU A 89 -7.51 7.12 -4.38
C LEU A 89 -7.61 8.20 -5.46
N ASP A 90 -8.80 8.74 -5.70
CA ASP A 90 -9.00 9.84 -6.65
C ASP A 90 -8.26 11.10 -6.18
N GLN A 91 -8.32 11.40 -4.87
CA GLN A 91 -7.55 12.50 -4.26
C GLN A 91 -6.05 12.27 -4.35
N ALA A 92 -5.57 11.05 -4.03
CA ALA A 92 -4.16 10.70 -4.15
C ALA A 92 -3.67 10.84 -5.61
N SER A 93 -4.49 10.42 -6.58
CA SER A 93 -4.18 10.48 -8.02
C SER A 93 -4.15 11.91 -8.56
N ALA A 94 -5.00 12.79 -8.02
CA ALA A 94 -5.00 14.21 -8.37
C ALA A 94 -3.71 14.91 -7.93
N ILE A 95 -3.12 14.48 -6.80
CA ILE A 95 -1.84 14.99 -6.29
C ILE A 95 -0.65 14.33 -7.01
N SER A 96 -0.72 13.02 -7.24
CA SER A 96 0.35 12.22 -7.84
C SER A 96 -0.17 11.46 -9.05
N SER A 97 -0.28 12.18 -10.16
CA SER A 97 -0.72 11.61 -11.43
C SER A 97 0.28 10.58 -11.97
N ASP A 98 -0.25 9.55 -12.65
CA ASP A 98 0.54 8.44 -13.19
C ASP A 98 1.44 7.73 -12.16
N ASN A 99 1.02 7.68 -10.89
CA ASN A 99 1.75 7.00 -9.83
C ASN A 99 1.45 5.48 -9.83
N PRO A 100 2.46 4.62 -10.03
CA PRO A 100 2.27 3.16 -10.06
C PRO A 100 1.76 2.58 -8.75
N GLU A 101 2.11 3.16 -7.59
CA GLU A 101 1.62 2.67 -6.28
C GLU A 101 0.09 2.83 -6.19
N ILE A 102 -0.42 3.98 -6.63
CA ILE A 102 -1.86 4.27 -6.64
C ILE A 102 -2.58 3.37 -7.64
N MET A 103 -1.97 3.09 -8.80
CA MET A 103 -2.52 2.11 -9.76
C MET A 103 -2.64 0.71 -9.17
N VAL A 104 -1.64 0.27 -8.40
CA VAL A 104 -1.70 -1.03 -7.68
C VAL A 104 -2.85 -1.03 -6.67
N MET A 105 -3.07 0.05 -5.91
CA MET A 105 -4.23 0.14 -5.02
C MET A 105 -5.57 0.16 -5.74
N GLN A 106 -5.66 0.87 -6.86
CA GLN A 106 -6.86 0.87 -7.70
C GLN A 106 -7.16 -0.54 -8.23
N ALA A 107 -6.12 -1.29 -8.63
CA ALA A 107 -6.27 -2.68 -9.04
C ALA A 107 -6.76 -3.55 -7.87
N LEU A 108 -6.17 -3.41 -6.68
CA LEU A 108 -6.63 -4.14 -5.49
C LEU A 108 -8.08 -3.83 -5.13
N LEU A 109 -8.53 -2.57 -5.23
CA LEU A 109 -9.93 -2.19 -5.00
C LEU A 109 -10.87 -2.98 -5.92
N HIS A 110 -10.53 -3.11 -7.20
CA HIS A 110 -11.29 -3.93 -8.13
C HIS A 110 -11.21 -5.43 -7.82
N ILE A 111 -10.04 -5.92 -7.37
CA ILE A 111 -9.86 -7.31 -6.98
C ILE A 111 -10.72 -7.66 -5.76
N VAL A 112 -10.95 -6.74 -4.81
CA VAL A 112 -11.89 -6.97 -3.69
C VAL A 112 -13.29 -7.29 -4.21
N TRP A 113 -13.79 -6.54 -5.20
CA TRP A 113 -15.08 -6.81 -5.81
C TRP A 113 -15.12 -8.18 -6.49
N VAL A 114 -14.08 -8.53 -7.25
CA VAL A 114 -13.98 -9.85 -7.89
C VAL A 114 -13.92 -10.98 -6.86
N ALA A 115 -13.23 -10.78 -5.74
CA ALA A 115 -13.17 -11.75 -4.64
C ALA A 115 -14.51 -11.89 -3.90
N TYR A 116 -15.27 -10.79 -3.79
CA TYR A 116 -16.60 -10.78 -3.19
C TYR A 116 -17.62 -11.57 -4.01
N ASP A 117 -17.67 -11.32 -5.32
CA ASP A 117 -18.59 -12.00 -6.25
C ASP A 117 -17.96 -12.05 -7.65
N GLY A 118 -17.23 -13.13 -7.91
CA GLY A 118 -16.52 -13.34 -9.17
C GLY A 118 -17.45 -13.52 -10.38
N GLU A 119 -18.68 -14.01 -10.17
CA GLU A 119 -19.67 -14.17 -11.25
C GLU A 119 -20.17 -12.82 -11.74
N THR A 120 -20.48 -11.90 -10.82
CA THR A 120 -20.93 -10.54 -11.16
C THR A 120 -19.79 -9.66 -11.64
N TYR A 121 -18.67 -9.65 -10.92
CA TYR A 121 -17.63 -8.63 -11.11
C TYR A 121 -16.42 -9.10 -11.92
N GLY A 122 -16.23 -10.40 -12.10
CA GLY A 122 -15.09 -10.96 -12.82
C GLY A 122 -14.95 -10.37 -14.22
N MET A 123 -15.94 -10.55 -15.09
CA MET A 123 -15.90 -10.03 -16.46
C MET A 123 -15.88 -8.49 -16.51
N LEU A 124 -16.57 -7.83 -15.57
CA LEU A 124 -16.67 -6.37 -15.53
C LEU A 124 -15.35 -5.69 -15.15
N LEU A 125 -14.58 -6.29 -14.24
CA LEU A 125 -13.42 -5.64 -13.62
C LEU A 125 -12.08 -6.24 -14.04
N SER A 126 -12.03 -7.48 -14.53
CA SER A 126 -10.75 -8.12 -14.90
C SER A 126 -9.99 -7.33 -15.97
N GLY A 127 -10.67 -6.84 -17.00
CA GLY A 127 -10.04 -6.00 -18.02
C GLY A 127 -9.47 -4.69 -17.46
N LYS A 128 -10.12 -4.11 -16.44
CA LYS A 128 -9.63 -2.90 -15.76
C LYS A 128 -8.39 -3.20 -14.92
N VAL A 129 -8.39 -4.30 -14.19
CA VAL A 129 -7.24 -4.76 -13.39
C VAL A 129 -6.02 -5.00 -14.31
N ILE A 130 -6.22 -5.70 -15.43
CA ILE A 130 -5.17 -5.94 -16.43
C ILE A 130 -4.60 -4.61 -16.95
N ALA A 131 -5.47 -3.70 -17.40
CA ALA A 131 -5.04 -2.41 -17.94
C ALA A 131 -4.27 -1.56 -16.92
N LEU A 132 -4.67 -1.59 -15.64
CA LEU A 132 -3.97 -0.89 -14.56
C LEU A 132 -2.55 -1.45 -14.36
N TYR A 133 -2.41 -2.77 -14.28
CA TYR A 133 -1.10 -3.39 -14.12
C TYR A 133 -0.21 -3.24 -15.35
N GLU A 134 -0.77 -3.32 -16.56
CA GLU A 134 -0.03 -3.07 -17.80
C GLU A 134 0.52 -1.64 -17.84
N LYS A 135 -0.32 -0.64 -17.53
CA LYS A 135 0.11 0.76 -17.45
C LYS A 135 1.15 0.97 -16.35
N ALA A 136 0.92 0.41 -15.16
CA ALA A 136 1.86 0.53 -14.05
C ALA A 136 3.22 -0.11 -14.39
N LEU A 137 3.23 -1.24 -15.09
CA LEU A 137 4.46 -1.93 -15.52
C LEU A 137 5.22 -1.14 -16.59
N GLN A 138 4.51 -0.45 -17.49
CA GLN A 138 5.15 0.46 -18.45
C GLN A 138 5.84 1.65 -17.75
N LEU A 139 5.23 2.17 -16.68
CA LEU A 139 5.74 3.33 -15.94
C LEU A 139 6.86 2.98 -14.95
N ALA A 140 6.76 1.81 -14.30
CA ALA A 140 7.72 1.35 -13.32
C ALA A 140 7.92 -0.17 -13.40
N PRO A 141 8.68 -0.65 -14.40
CA PRO A 141 8.88 -2.08 -14.65
C PRO A 141 9.59 -2.82 -13.50
N ASP A 142 10.36 -2.10 -12.69
CA ASP A 142 11.10 -2.63 -11.55
C ASP A 142 10.42 -2.34 -10.19
N ASN A 143 9.20 -1.76 -10.19
CA ASN A 143 8.46 -1.60 -8.94
C ASN A 143 8.00 -2.98 -8.43
N PRO A 144 8.45 -3.42 -7.25
CA PRO A 144 8.17 -4.77 -6.79
C PRO A 144 6.69 -5.05 -6.58
N ARG A 145 5.90 -4.05 -6.14
CA ARG A 145 4.45 -4.19 -5.93
C ARG A 145 3.69 -4.29 -7.24
N VAL A 146 4.17 -3.63 -8.30
CA VAL A 146 3.61 -3.74 -9.65
C VAL A 146 3.86 -5.14 -10.21
N VAL A 147 5.12 -5.60 -10.17
CA VAL A 147 5.50 -6.93 -10.66
C VAL A 147 4.78 -8.02 -9.87
N PHE A 148 4.79 -7.92 -8.54
CA PHE A 148 4.11 -8.86 -7.67
C PHE A 148 2.60 -8.88 -7.90
N GLY A 149 1.93 -7.72 -7.83
CA GLY A 149 0.47 -7.62 -7.94
C GLY A 149 -0.05 -8.12 -9.29
N LYS A 150 0.68 -7.84 -10.38
CA LYS A 150 0.37 -8.39 -11.70
C LYS A 150 0.51 -9.91 -11.72
N ALA A 151 1.62 -10.44 -11.21
CA ALA A 151 1.87 -11.88 -11.20
C ALA A 151 0.85 -12.64 -10.33
N GLU A 152 0.47 -12.09 -9.18
CA GLU A 152 -0.57 -12.67 -8.31
C GLU A 152 -1.94 -12.68 -9.00
N TRP A 153 -2.32 -11.58 -9.65
CA TRP A 153 -3.57 -11.50 -10.41
C TRP A 153 -3.61 -12.51 -11.56
N ASP A 154 -2.58 -12.54 -12.39
CA ASP A 154 -2.50 -13.44 -13.55
C ASP A 154 -2.48 -14.91 -13.11
N MET A 155 -1.77 -15.22 -12.03
CA MET A 155 -1.78 -16.56 -11.43
C MET A 155 -3.18 -16.94 -10.93
N GLY A 156 -3.91 -16.01 -10.30
CA GLY A 156 -5.30 -16.23 -9.88
C GLY A 156 -6.21 -16.56 -11.05
N GLY A 157 -6.10 -15.81 -12.16
CA GLY A 157 -6.80 -16.10 -13.40
C GLY A 157 -6.43 -17.47 -13.98
N ALA A 158 -5.13 -17.80 -14.03
CA ALA A 158 -4.67 -19.10 -14.50
C ALA A 158 -5.24 -20.26 -13.66
N LYS A 159 -5.22 -20.14 -12.33
CA LYS A 159 -5.85 -21.12 -11.42
C LYS A 159 -7.33 -21.30 -11.70
N PHE A 160 -8.07 -20.19 -11.88
CA PHE A 160 -9.50 -20.22 -12.15
C PHE A 160 -9.86 -20.98 -13.45
N PHE A 161 -9.05 -20.83 -14.50
CA PHE A 161 -9.26 -21.50 -15.79
C PHE A 161 -8.53 -22.86 -15.90
N GLY A 162 -7.85 -23.33 -14.85
CA GLY A 162 -7.11 -24.60 -14.88
C GLY A 162 -5.84 -24.57 -15.73
N ASN A 163 -5.25 -23.40 -15.95
CA ASN A 163 -4.00 -23.22 -16.69
C ASN A 163 -2.76 -23.40 -15.79
N ASP A 164 -1.60 -23.60 -16.41
CA ASP A 164 -0.31 -23.70 -15.71
C ASP A 164 0.04 -22.40 -14.96
N THR A 165 0.44 -22.55 -13.70
CA THR A 165 0.82 -21.43 -12.82
C THR A 165 2.34 -21.24 -12.70
N ALA A 166 3.15 -22.20 -13.19
CA ALA A 166 4.60 -22.17 -13.03
C ALA A 166 5.27 -20.90 -13.58
N PRO A 167 4.83 -20.29 -14.70
CA PRO A 167 5.40 -19.03 -15.18
C PRO A 167 5.24 -17.88 -14.17
N PHE A 168 4.10 -17.79 -13.49
CA PHE A 168 3.83 -16.72 -12.53
C PHE A 168 4.61 -16.88 -11.22
N CYS A 169 4.87 -18.12 -10.81
CA CYS A 169 5.74 -18.40 -9.67
C CYS A 169 7.16 -17.81 -9.86
N LYS A 170 7.70 -17.85 -11.08
CA LYS A 170 8.98 -17.21 -11.41
C LYS A 170 8.92 -15.69 -11.34
N GLU A 171 7.84 -15.07 -11.80
CA GLU A 171 7.64 -13.62 -11.69
C GLU A 171 7.47 -13.18 -10.23
N ILE A 172 6.81 -13.99 -9.39
CA ILE A 172 6.70 -13.71 -7.95
C ILE A 172 8.07 -13.81 -7.28
N GLU A 173 8.87 -14.83 -7.60
CA GLU A 173 10.25 -14.94 -7.10
C GLU A 173 11.10 -13.71 -7.48
N LYS A 174 11.03 -13.29 -8.75
CA LYS A 174 11.66 -12.05 -9.22
C LYS A 174 11.18 -10.82 -8.45
N SER A 175 9.88 -10.71 -8.15
CA SER A 175 9.34 -9.59 -7.38
C SER A 175 9.94 -9.52 -5.96
N ILE A 176 10.24 -10.66 -5.33
CA ILE A 176 10.89 -10.71 -4.01
C ILE A 176 12.32 -10.19 -4.06
N GLU A 177 13.06 -10.48 -5.14
CA GLU A 177 14.38 -9.88 -5.37
C GLU A 177 14.30 -8.36 -5.54
N LEU A 178 13.27 -7.87 -6.24
CA LEU A 178 13.00 -6.43 -6.38
C LEU A 178 12.65 -5.79 -5.04
N PHE A 179 11.84 -6.46 -4.20
CA PHE A 179 11.54 -5.99 -2.84
C PHE A 179 12.81 -5.82 -1.99
N ALA A 180 13.78 -6.72 -2.12
CA ALA A 180 15.04 -6.65 -1.38
C ALA A 180 15.93 -5.47 -1.80
N LYS A 181 15.77 -4.97 -3.03
CA LYS A 181 16.52 -3.84 -3.59
C LYS A 181 15.72 -2.54 -3.58
N PHE A 182 14.47 -2.56 -3.12
CA PHE A 182 13.58 -1.41 -3.20
C PHE A 182 13.97 -0.34 -2.18
N GLU A 183 14.29 0.85 -2.70
CA GLU A 183 14.58 2.03 -1.88
C GLU A 183 13.38 2.99 -1.87
N PRO A 184 12.77 3.24 -0.70
CA PRO A 184 11.72 4.25 -0.53
C PRO A 184 12.16 5.63 -1.02
N LYS A 185 11.34 6.27 -1.85
CA LYS A 185 11.65 7.61 -2.39
C LYS A 185 11.40 8.75 -1.41
N ALA A 186 10.70 8.48 -0.31
CA ALA A 186 10.30 9.46 0.70
C ALA A 186 10.00 8.78 2.05
N PRO A 187 9.97 9.53 3.16
CA PRO A 187 9.42 9.04 4.42
C PRO A 187 7.99 8.51 4.24
N PHE A 188 7.69 7.37 4.87
CA PHE A 188 6.40 6.68 4.75
C PHE A 188 6.03 6.25 3.33
N TYR A 189 6.96 6.16 2.38
CA TYR A 189 6.64 5.56 1.09
C TYR A 189 6.15 4.11 1.28
N PRO A 190 5.24 3.59 0.43
CA PRO A 190 4.79 2.21 0.49
C PRO A 190 5.94 1.18 0.53
N ILE A 191 5.99 0.37 1.60
CA ILE A 191 6.99 -0.70 1.82
C ILE A 191 6.37 -2.08 2.10
N TRP A 192 5.05 -2.22 1.97
CA TRP A 192 4.34 -3.49 2.12
C TRP A 192 4.52 -4.38 0.87
N GLY A 193 4.03 -5.62 0.96
CA GLY A 193 3.87 -6.54 -0.18
C GLY A 193 4.85 -7.71 -0.19
N LYS A 194 6.06 -7.55 0.36
CA LYS A 194 7.07 -8.61 0.41
C LYS A 194 6.57 -9.88 1.11
N GLU A 195 6.00 -9.73 2.30
CA GLU A 195 5.49 -10.88 3.08
C GLU A 195 4.41 -11.64 2.30
N ARG A 196 3.49 -10.91 1.64
CA ARG A 196 2.46 -11.52 0.80
C ARG A 196 3.07 -12.24 -0.39
N ALA A 197 4.07 -11.67 -1.06
CA ALA A 197 4.78 -12.32 -2.15
C ALA A 197 5.42 -13.64 -1.72
N GLU A 198 6.06 -13.66 -0.54
CA GLU A 198 6.65 -14.87 0.04
C GLU A 198 5.59 -15.94 0.38
N GLN A 199 4.45 -15.52 0.95
CA GLN A 199 3.32 -16.41 1.22
C GLN A 199 2.76 -17.04 -0.06
N VAL A 200 2.61 -16.24 -1.13
CA VAL A 200 2.09 -16.74 -2.41
C VAL A 200 3.10 -17.68 -3.07
N LEU A 201 4.39 -17.35 -3.05
CA LEU A 201 5.45 -18.21 -3.56
C LEU A 201 5.50 -19.57 -2.85
N ALA A 202 5.19 -19.60 -1.54
CA ALA A 202 5.10 -20.86 -0.81
C ALA A 202 4.01 -21.81 -1.35
N THR A 203 2.98 -21.28 -2.03
CA THR A 203 1.93 -22.09 -2.68
C THR A 203 2.33 -22.65 -4.05
N CYS A 204 3.49 -22.25 -4.58
CA CYS A 204 4.05 -22.77 -5.82
C CYS A 204 4.85 -24.06 -5.65
N LYS A 205 5.06 -24.50 -4.40
CA LYS A 205 5.89 -25.65 -4.02
C LYS A 205 5.04 -26.86 -3.66
#